data_AF-P01058-F1
#
_entry.id   AF-P01058-F1
#
_cell.length_a   1.000
_cell.length_b   1.000
_cell.length_c   1.000
_cell.angle_alpha   90.00
_cell.angle_beta   90.00
_cell.angle_gamma   90.00
#
_symmetry.space_group_name_H-M   'P 1'
#
loop_
_entity.id
_entity.type
_entity.pdbx_description
1 polymer ?
#
loop_
_entity_poly.entity_id
_entity_poly.type
_entity_poly.pdbx_seq_one_letter_code
_entity_poly.pdbx_strand_id
1 'polypeptide(L)'
;SGHHDETTDEPSESSKPCCDQCSCTKSMPPKCRCSDIRLNSCHSACKSCACTYSIPAKCFCTDINDFCYEPCKSSRDDDWDN
;
A
#
# COMPACT_ATOMS: atom_id res chain seq x y z
N SER A 1 9.63 -38.90 -9.42
CA SER A 1 10.38 -37.69 -9.83
C SER A 1 9.37 -36.68 -10.33
N GLY A 2 9.31 -35.43 -9.91
CA GLY A 2 10.18 -34.69 -9.00
C GLY A 2 9.38 -33.65 -8.19
N HIS A 3 10.08 -33.06 -7.23
CA HIS A 3 9.67 -31.89 -6.49
C HIS A 3 9.91 -30.68 -7.39
N HIS A 4 8.87 -29.90 -7.65
CA HIS A 4 9.03 -28.51 -8.08
C HIS A 4 8.23 -27.67 -7.09
N ASP A 5 8.92 -27.28 -6.02
CA ASP A 5 8.62 -26.08 -5.26
C ASP A 5 8.84 -24.89 -6.21
N GLU A 6 7.86 -24.61 -7.06
CA GLU A 6 7.81 -23.31 -7.73
C GLU A 6 7.04 -22.39 -6.79
N THR A 7 7.79 -21.82 -5.83
CA THR A 7 7.42 -20.56 -5.21
C THR A 7 7.40 -19.54 -6.33
N THR A 8 6.31 -19.49 -7.09
CA THR A 8 6.02 -18.31 -7.89
C THR A 8 5.98 -17.19 -6.87
N ASP A 9 6.96 -16.31 -6.98
CA ASP A 9 6.95 -14.95 -6.46
C ASP A 9 5.73 -14.26 -7.07
N GLU A 10 4.52 -14.70 -6.70
CA GLU A 10 3.29 -14.01 -7.02
C GLU A 10 3.41 -12.71 -6.24
N PRO A 11 3.49 -11.55 -6.91
CA PRO A 11 3.79 -10.28 -6.28
C PRO A 11 2.60 -9.86 -5.44
N SER A 12 2.40 -10.49 -4.28
CA SER A 12 1.32 -10.34 -3.30
C SER A 12 0.17 -9.47 -3.83
N GLU A 13 -0.48 -9.91 -4.90
CA GLU A 13 -1.48 -9.11 -5.63
C GLU A 13 -2.78 -9.00 -4.81
N SER A 14 -2.84 -9.77 -3.71
CA SER A 14 -4.03 -10.04 -2.92
C SER A 14 -4.30 -9.04 -1.77
N SER A 15 -3.51 -7.96 -1.64
CA SER A 15 -3.87 -6.88 -0.71
C SER A 15 -4.66 -5.79 -1.44
N LYS A 16 -5.91 -5.56 -1.02
CA LYS A 16 -6.70 -4.41 -1.50
C LYS A 16 -5.88 -3.13 -1.38
N PRO A 17 -6.01 -2.18 -2.31
CA PRO A 17 -5.34 -0.90 -2.16
C PRO A 17 -5.89 -0.19 -0.92
N CYS A 18 -4.98 0.08 0.01
CA CYS A 18 -5.29 0.67 1.30
C CYS A 18 -4.26 1.76 1.62
N CYS A 19 -4.67 2.73 2.45
CA CYS A 19 -3.83 3.82 2.91
C CYS A 19 -4.22 4.23 4.34
N ASP A 20 -3.30 4.08 5.28
CA ASP A 20 -3.47 4.49 6.68
C ASP A 20 -3.30 6.01 6.84
N GLN A 21 -2.34 6.62 6.13
CA GLN A 21 -2.05 8.05 6.21
C GLN A 21 -2.35 8.77 4.90
N CYS A 22 -3.60 9.23 4.75
CA CYS A 22 -4.02 10.04 3.60
C CYS A 22 -4.22 11.51 3.98
N SER A 23 -3.70 12.42 3.15
CA SER A 23 -3.83 13.88 3.33
C SER A 23 -4.34 14.56 2.07
N CYS A 24 -5.32 15.47 2.21
CA CYS A 24 -5.99 16.15 1.11
C CYS A 24 -5.92 17.68 1.20
N THR A 25 -5.83 18.37 0.06
CA THR A 25 -6.01 19.82 -0.01
C THR A 25 -7.48 20.23 0.21
N LYS A 26 -7.71 21.42 0.76
CA LYS A 26 -9.06 22.02 0.93
C LYS A 26 -9.56 22.69 -0.37
N SER A 27 -9.47 21.98 -1.49
CA SER A 27 -9.93 22.44 -2.82
C SER A 27 -11.11 21.60 -3.32
N MET A 28 -11.75 22.03 -4.41
CA MET A 28 -12.80 21.27 -5.10
C MET A 28 -12.39 21.02 -6.56
N PRO A 29 -12.03 19.79 -6.97
CA PRO A 29 -11.91 18.59 -6.13
C PRO A 29 -10.71 18.67 -5.16
N PRO A 30 -10.71 17.87 -4.07
CA PRO A 30 -9.54 17.75 -3.21
C PRO A 30 -8.40 17.05 -3.95
N LYS A 31 -7.16 17.34 -3.57
CA LYS A 31 -5.97 16.63 -4.03
C LYS A 31 -5.41 15.83 -2.86
N CYS A 32 -5.65 14.54 -2.88
CA CYS A 32 -5.32 13.58 -1.84
C CYS A 32 -4.07 12.78 -2.20
N ARG A 33 -3.21 12.56 -1.21
CA ARG A 33 -1.99 11.75 -1.33
C ARG A 33 -1.88 10.78 -0.17
N CYS A 34 -1.47 9.55 -0.47
CA CYS A 34 -1.10 8.58 0.54
C CYS A 34 0.36 8.78 0.94
N SER A 35 0.65 8.79 2.23
CA SER A 35 2.01 8.98 2.79
C SER A 35 2.58 7.70 3.40
N ASP A 36 1.89 6.56 3.23
CA ASP A 36 2.35 5.28 3.74
C ASP A 36 3.66 4.85 3.07
N ILE A 37 4.55 4.31 3.90
CA ILE A 37 5.76 3.64 3.44
C ILE A 37 5.51 2.14 3.45
N ARG A 38 5.60 1.51 2.29
CA ARG A 38 5.56 0.06 2.12
C ARG A 38 6.95 -0.48 1.84
N LEU A 39 7.24 -1.69 2.29
CA LEU A 39 8.52 -2.34 2.04
C LEU A 39 8.48 -3.04 0.67
N ASN A 40 9.53 -2.85 -0.12
CA ASN A 40 9.81 -3.49 -1.42
C ASN A 40 8.86 -3.13 -2.58
N SER A 41 7.57 -2.82 -2.34
CA SER A 41 6.62 -2.47 -3.40
C SER A 41 5.50 -1.54 -2.92
N CYS A 42 4.81 -0.87 -3.85
CA CYS A 42 3.57 -0.15 -3.59
C CYS A 42 2.34 -1.06 -3.76
N HIS A 43 1.14 -0.59 -3.35
CA HIS A 43 -0.10 -1.33 -3.62
C HIS A 43 -0.39 -1.43 -5.13
N SER A 44 -1.14 -2.47 -5.51
CA SER A 44 -1.49 -2.78 -6.92
C SER A 44 -2.15 -1.62 -7.68
N ALA A 45 -2.95 -0.80 -7.00
CA ALA A 45 -3.59 0.37 -7.63
C ALA A 45 -2.68 1.61 -7.77
N CYS A 46 -1.45 1.58 -7.24
CA CYS A 46 -0.55 2.72 -7.30
C CYS A 46 0.08 2.79 -8.70
N LYS A 47 -0.20 3.86 -9.44
CA LYS A 47 0.32 4.08 -10.80
C LYS A 47 1.77 4.56 -10.77
N SER A 48 2.12 5.36 -9.77
CA SER A 48 3.42 6.01 -9.66
C SER A 48 4.09 5.66 -8.33
N CYS A 49 4.84 4.55 -8.32
CA CYS A 49 5.58 4.08 -7.15
C CYS A 49 7.03 4.60 -7.14
N ALA A 50 7.47 5.18 -6.03
CA ALA A 50 8.86 5.61 -5.84
C ALA A 50 9.48 4.86 -4.66
N CYS A 51 10.68 4.30 -4.84
CA CYS A 51 11.37 3.49 -3.84
C CYS A 51 12.80 3.98 -3.57
N THR A 52 13.28 3.82 -2.33
CA THR A 52 14.69 4.02 -1.99
C THR A 52 15.56 2.90 -2.52
N TYR A 53 16.81 3.22 -2.88
CA TYR A 53 17.82 2.22 -3.25
C TYR A 53 18.48 1.63 -1.98
N SER A 54 17.68 0.93 -1.18
CA SER A 54 18.10 0.28 0.08
C SER A 54 17.52 -1.13 0.18
N ILE A 55 18.03 -1.94 1.12
CA ILE A 55 17.48 -3.26 1.45
C ILE A 55 17.05 -3.25 2.93
N PRO A 56 15.73 -3.37 3.24
CA PRO A 56 14.62 -3.41 2.30
C PRO A 56 14.42 -2.05 1.62
N ALA A 57 13.79 -2.05 0.43
CA ALA A 57 13.43 -0.81 -0.24
C ALA A 57 12.24 -0.19 0.47
N LYS A 58 12.27 1.13 0.68
CA LYS A 58 11.14 1.88 1.23
C LYS A 58 10.43 2.57 0.08
N CYS A 59 9.20 2.15 -0.18
CA CYS A 59 8.40 2.60 -1.30
C CYS A 59 7.22 3.44 -0.83
N PHE A 60 6.88 4.48 -1.58
CA PHE A 60 5.71 5.32 -1.35
C PHE A 60 4.98 5.59 -2.66
N CYS A 61 3.66 5.68 -2.59
CA CYS A 61 2.84 6.01 -3.75
C CYS A 61 2.79 7.53 -3.95
N THR A 62 3.06 7.98 -5.17
CA THR A 62 3.10 9.41 -5.52
C THR A 62 1.88 9.90 -6.27
N ASP A 63 0.89 9.03 -6.45
CA ASP A 63 -0.38 9.35 -7.08
C ASP A 63 -1.11 10.47 -6.34
N ILE A 64 -1.87 11.25 -7.11
CA ILE A 64 -2.77 12.27 -6.60
C ILE A 64 -4.17 11.90 -7.03
N ASN A 65 -5.01 11.58 -6.05
CA ASN A 65 -6.42 11.24 -6.26
C ASN A 65 -7.32 12.33 -5.67
N ASP A 66 -8.62 12.29 -5.95
CA ASP A 66 -9.64 13.09 -5.28
C ASP A 66 -10.31 12.34 -4.11
N PHE A 67 -9.74 11.19 -3.73
CA PHE A 67 -10.20 10.35 -2.63
C PHE A 67 -9.00 9.74 -1.86
N CYS A 68 -9.30 9.16 -0.70
CA CYS A 68 -8.39 8.33 0.09
C CYS A 68 -8.82 6.87 0.02
N TYR A 69 -7.86 5.95 -0.08
CA TYR A 69 -8.13 4.52 0.11
C TYR A 69 -8.55 4.22 1.55
N GLU A 70 -9.22 3.08 1.76
CA GLU A 70 -9.53 2.59 3.11
C GLU A 70 -8.24 2.30 3.91
N PRO A 71 -8.25 2.42 5.25
CA PRO A 71 -7.11 2.04 6.08
C PRO A 71 -6.71 0.58 5.87
N CYS A 72 -5.43 0.27 5.98
CA CYS A 72 -4.88 -1.06 5.80
C CYS A 72 -5.20 -2.00 6.97
N LYS A 73 -5.29 -1.45 8.17
CA LYS A 73 -5.79 -2.18 9.34
C LYS A 73 -7.29 -1.94 9.45
N SER A 74 -8.08 -3.02 9.40
CA SER A 74 -9.48 -2.92 9.80
C SER A 74 -9.52 -2.67 11.30
N SER A 75 -10.40 -1.79 11.79
CA SER A 75 -10.57 -1.50 13.23
C SER A 75 -11.15 -2.68 14.04
N ARG A 76 -10.98 -3.92 13.57
CA ARG A 76 -11.43 -5.15 14.25
C ARG A 76 -10.28 -5.97 14.83
N ASP A 77 -9.04 -5.51 14.69
CA ASP A 77 -7.88 -6.19 15.27
C ASP A 77 -7.53 -5.70 16.69
N ASP A 78 -8.32 -4.79 17.28
CA ASP A 78 -8.08 -4.22 18.62
C ASP A 78 -9.11 -4.64 19.70
N ASP A 79 -9.73 -5.82 19.60
CA ASP A 79 -10.65 -6.35 20.65
C ASP A 79 -10.41 -7.84 20.96
N TRP A 80 -9.15 -8.29 21.09
CA TRP A 80 -8.85 -9.57 21.76
C TRP A 80 -7.61 -9.53 22.65
N ASP A 81 -7.58 -8.57 23.58
CA ASP A 81 -6.81 -8.69 24.83
C ASP A 81 -7.76 -8.40 26.01
N ASN A 82 -8.65 -9.36 26.30
CA ASN A 82 -9.27 -9.51 27.64
C ASN A 82 -9.24 -10.98 28.05
#